data_AF-A0A2P2E3J3-F1
#
_entry.id   AF-A0A2P2E3J3-F1
#
_cell.length_a   1.000
_cell.length_b   1.000
_cell.length_c   1.000
_cell.angle_alpha   90.00
_cell.angle_beta   90.00
_cell.angle_gamma   90.00
#
_symmetry.space_group_name_H-M   'P 1'
#
loop_
_entity.id
_entity.type
_entity.pdbx_description
1 polymer ?
#
loop_
_entity_poly.entity_id
_entity_poly.type
_entity_poly.pdbx_seq_one_letter_code
_entity_poly.pdbx_strand_id
1 'polypeptide(L)'
;MRNSYFRFSIASFLFLILLNGQSPAKPTLFNAFGTTSIPKGYVEAVETYLKAEDLIRSANYAAANSLLTEYWRSNPESTSSIPENAGGIFTGHPPAYASLQMITKVANVLSSGIPKERETFRYTILIPDSATGYDPSNLGDAEYNKGKPVSYRISPKIAANQYQVLKESTWLFAEYLSALFEGQVKVIIEIVPLKVSLPIEMQKVAEGAFTSRPEQKAMEILWQKVPNSIKQRTDFWMLVFPSHKPSNQELKKTYYFTGGGMGTAYNGSPLILIDDEFLLRAQPHFGVNEKSFDSLERRLYIPQFLQHEFFHHIYRNYTEFKLEAKGHQWHDRSSWPKDFVGKFESDYYQESFEKRIRRAEPSLLSKLRFQEPSKEVWSSLQSDSMIGQYVREPEENDWHRGTIVEDSSTLYWENEAGVRWRLTDNNEGELIKDEGTPYYEYPLGKSFKLKIKRDNSGKYSDQIDGFYFNGEYYRKIE
;
A
#
# COMPACT_ATOMS: atom_id res chain seq x y z
N MET A 1 -30.83 -18.32 65.84
CA MET A 1 -30.50 -17.81 67.18
C MET A 1 -29.18 -17.06 67.11
N ARG A 2 -29.21 -15.79 67.54
CA ARG A 2 -28.10 -14.85 67.91
C ARG A 2 -27.02 -14.56 66.85
N ASN A 3 -26.98 -13.36 66.27
CA ASN A 3 -26.54 -12.04 66.81
C ASN A 3 -25.09 -11.97 67.32
N SER A 4 -24.24 -11.38 66.47
CA SER A 4 -23.58 -10.08 66.64
C SER A 4 -22.20 -9.93 67.31
N TYR A 5 -21.44 -9.02 66.66
CA TYR A 5 -20.38 -8.11 67.10
C TYR A 5 -18.93 -8.63 67.18
N PHE A 6 -18.04 -8.03 66.37
CA PHE A 6 -17.03 -7.09 66.88
C PHE A 6 -16.57 -6.10 65.79
N ARG A 7 -16.62 -4.80 66.13
CA ARG A 7 -16.03 -3.65 65.41
C ARG A 7 -14.62 -3.39 65.94
N PHE A 8 -13.73 -2.80 65.15
CA PHE A 8 -12.65 -1.82 65.47
C PHE A 8 -11.74 -1.77 64.20
N SER A 9 -11.15 -0.69 63.72
CA SER A 9 -11.31 0.76 63.84
C SER A 9 -10.50 1.37 62.69
N ILE A 10 -10.96 2.51 62.18
CA ILE A 10 -10.31 3.33 61.17
C ILE A 10 -9.04 3.93 61.78
N ALA A 11 -7.90 3.76 61.11
CA ALA A 11 -6.70 4.56 61.33
C ALA A 11 -6.28 5.15 59.97
N SER A 12 -6.61 6.43 59.80
CA SER A 12 -6.20 7.27 58.69
C SER A 12 -4.69 7.46 58.72
N PHE A 13 -3.98 6.99 57.70
CA PHE A 13 -2.63 7.46 57.39
C PHE A 13 -2.72 8.51 56.28
N LEU A 14 -2.80 9.78 56.69
CA LEU A 14 -2.53 10.92 55.82
C LEU A 14 -1.01 10.96 55.57
N PHE A 15 -0.59 10.51 54.39
CA PHE A 15 0.73 10.84 53.86
C PHE A 15 0.61 12.19 53.14
N LEU A 16 0.97 13.27 53.83
CA LEU A 16 1.24 14.56 53.21
C LEU A 16 2.55 14.42 52.42
N ILE A 17 2.45 14.17 51.11
CA ILE A 17 3.57 14.41 50.20
C ILE A 17 3.49 15.88 49.82
N LEU A 18 4.40 16.67 50.41
CA LEU A 18 4.74 18.01 49.94
C LEU A 18 5.27 17.90 48.50
N LEU A 19 4.42 18.23 47.54
CA LEU A 19 4.79 18.48 46.15
C LEU A 19 5.63 19.76 46.10
N ASN A 20 6.93 19.65 46.35
CA ASN A 20 7.87 20.63 45.83
C ASN A 20 7.97 20.41 44.33
N GLY A 21 7.33 21.31 43.59
CA GLY A 21 7.40 21.38 42.15
C GLY A 21 8.81 21.61 41.66
N GLN A 22 9.41 20.57 41.12
CA GLN A 22 10.14 20.63 39.86
C GLN A 22 9.79 19.35 39.11
N SER A 23 8.93 19.46 38.08
CA SER A 23 8.89 18.42 37.07
C SER A 23 10.31 18.25 36.56
N PRO A 24 10.88 17.03 36.55
CA PRO A 24 12.13 16.83 35.84
C PRO A 24 11.88 17.28 34.41
N ALA A 25 12.64 18.27 33.94
CA ALA A 25 12.56 18.74 32.57
C ALA A 25 12.63 17.50 31.68
N LYS A 26 11.54 17.18 30.97
CA LYS A 26 11.56 16.09 29.98
C LYS A 26 12.76 16.40 29.08
N PRO A 27 13.73 15.49 28.90
CA PRO A 27 14.77 15.72 27.91
C PRO A 27 14.05 16.00 26.60
N THR A 28 14.24 17.20 26.06
CA THR A 28 13.64 17.61 24.80
C THR A 28 13.99 16.54 23.78
N LEU A 29 12.98 16.01 23.09
CA LEU A 29 13.07 14.96 22.05
C LEU A 29 14.29 15.12 21.14
N PHE A 30 14.67 16.37 20.94
CA PHE A 30 15.73 16.84 20.06
C PHE A 30 17.15 16.88 20.66
N ASN A 31 17.31 16.70 21.97
CA ASN A 31 18.62 16.75 22.64
C ASN A 31 19.57 15.63 22.15
N ALA A 32 19.02 14.51 21.70
CA ALA A 32 19.79 13.40 21.13
C ALA A 32 20.44 13.72 19.78
N PHE A 33 20.03 14.81 19.13
CA PHE A 33 20.49 15.19 17.78
C PHE A 33 21.58 16.27 17.78
N GLY A 34 22.07 16.67 18.96
CA GLY A 34 23.29 17.48 19.08
C GLY A 34 23.25 18.86 18.43
N THR A 35 22.07 19.40 18.11
CA THR A 35 21.94 20.73 17.48
C THR A 35 21.24 21.71 18.41
N THR A 36 21.81 22.91 18.52
CA THR A 36 21.36 23.98 19.42
C THR A 36 20.32 24.93 18.79
N SER A 37 19.82 24.65 17.57
CA SER A 37 18.77 25.48 16.98
C SER A 37 17.91 24.76 15.93
N ILE A 38 17.11 23.78 16.36
CA ILE A 38 15.96 23.34 15.56
C ILE A 38 14.88 24.44 15.64
N PRO A 39 14.32 24.91 14.51
CA PRO A 39 13.30 25.97 14.50
C PRO A 39 12.10 25.59 15.36
N LYS A 40 11.55 26.56 16.09
CA LYS A 40 10.39 26.34 16.97
C LYS A 40 9.22 25.66 16.25
N GLY A 41 8.91 26.09 15.03
CA GLY A 41 7.83 25.49 14.22
C GLY A 41 8.09 24.02 13.88
N TYR A 42 9.34 23.61 13.68
CA TYR A 42 9.70 22.21 13.48
C TYR A 42 9.42 21.39 14.74
N VAL A 43 9.88 21.88 15.90
CA VAL A 43 9.65 21.23 17.20
C VAL A 43 8.14 21.09 17.46
N GLU A 44 7.38 22.16 17.24
CA GLU A 44 5.92 22.18 17.42
C GLU A 44 5.21 21.19 16.50
N ALA A 45 5.57 21.13 15.22
CA ALA A 45 5.01 20.18 14.25
C ALA A 45 5.23 18.73 14.68
N VAL A 46 6.47 18.38 15.04
CA VAL A 46 6.82 17.02 15.46
C VAL A 46 6.17 16.65 16.79
N GLU A 47 6.20 17.53 17.79
CA GLU A 47 5.54 17.26 19.07
C GLU A 47 4.03 17.10 18.93
N THR A 48 3.40 17.91 18.08
CA THR A 48 1.97 17.81 17.78
C THR A 48 1.65 16.46 17.17
N TYR A 49 2.44 16.05 16.16
CA TYR A 49 2.29 14.72 15.55
C TYR A 49 2.38 13.60 16.59
N LEU A 50 3.42 13.60 17.44
CA LEU A 50 3.61 12.54 18.43
C LEU A 50 2.47 12.48 19.45
N LYS A 51 2.01 13.64 19.95
CA LYS A 51 0.85 13.72 20.85
C LYS A 51 -0.42 13.20 20.17
N ALA A 52 -0.65 13.56 18.91
CA ALA A 52 -1.79 13.07 18.13
C ALA A 52 -1.70 11.56 17.89
N GLU A 53 -0.52 11.03 17.59
CA GLU A 53 -0.29 9.58 17.44
C GLU A 53 -0.62 8.84 18.73
N ASP A 54 -0.15 9.29 19.89
CA ASP A 54 -0.45 8.66 21.17
C ASP A 54 -1.97 8.65 21.46
N LEU A 55 -2.66 9.76 21.15
CA LEU A 55 -4.11 9.87 21.30
C LEU A 55 -4.86 8.91 20.37
N ILE A 56 -4.47 8.82 19.09
CA ILE A 56 -5.08 7.90 18.11
C ILE A 56 -4.84 6.45 18.49
N ARG A 57 -3.61 6.10 18.92
CA ARG A 57 -3.27 4.75 19.39
C ARG A 57 -4.07 4.35 20.63
N SER A 58 -4.47 5.33 21.45
CA SER A 58 -5.34 5.14 22.61
C SER A 58 -6.84 5.27 22.28
N ALA A 59 -7.20 5.26 21.00
CA ALA A 59 -8.56 5.45 20.48
C ALA A 59 -9.26 6.75 20.92
N ASN A 60 -8.50 7.78 21.33
CA ASN A 60 -9.01 9.09 21.71
C ASN A 60 -9.01 10.05 20.51
N TYR A 61 -9.80 9.69 19.48
CA TYR A 61 -9.84 10.43 18.21
C TYR A 61 -10.35 11.86 18.35
N ALA A 62 -11.30 12.11 19.26
CA ALA A 62 -11.85 13.45 19.49
C ALA A 62 -10.81 14.42 20.07
N ALA A 63 -10.00 13.96 21.02
CA ALA A 63 -8.90 14.78 21.55
C ALA A 63 -7.79 14.98 20.51
N ALA A 64 -7.46 13.96 19.71
CA ALA A 64 -6.51 14.08 18.61
C ALA A 64 -6.98 15.12 17.59
N ASN A 65 -8.25 15.07 17.20
CA ASN A 65 -8.84 16.03 16.26
C ASN A 65 -8.80 17.46 16.83
N SER A 66 -9.15 17.63 18.10
CA SER A 66 -9.10 18.95 18.77
C SER A 66 -7.67 19.51 18.80
N LEU A 67 -6.67 18.69 19.12
CA LEU A 67 -5.26 19.07 19.12
C LEU A 67 -4.79 19.50 17.72
N LEU A 68 -5.11 18.72 16.69
CA LEU A 68 -4.69 19.00 15.32
C LEU A 68 -5.40 20.21 14.74
N THR A 69 -6.68 20.40 15.05
CA THR A 69 -7.45 21.60 14.68
C THR A 69 -6.83 22.86 15.27
N GLU A 70 -6.38 22.83 16.53
CA GLU A 70 -5.66 23.94 17.16
C GLU A 70 -4.33 24.24 16.44
N TYR A 71 -3.55 23.19 16.16
CA TYR A 71 -2.29 23.31 15.45
C TYR A 71 -2.48 23.96 14.07
N TRP A 72 -3.43 23.50 13.26
CA TRP A 72 -3.69 24.04 11.92
C TRP A 72 -4.27 25.45 11.95
N ARG A 73 -4.94 25.87 13.04
CA ARG A 73 -5.36 27.27 13.21
C ARG A 73 -4.16 28.21 13.35
N SER A 74 -3.13 27.77 14.06
CA SER A 74 -1.91 28.54 14.30
C SER A 74 -0.88 28.39 13.18
N ASN A 75 -0.93 27.27 12.44
CA ASN A 75 -0.01 26.92 11.37
C ASN A 75 -0.79 26.49 10.12
N PRO A 76 -1.48 27.41 9.39
CA PRO A 76 -2.38 27.04 8.31
C PRO A 76 -1.75 26.14 7.24
N GLU A 77 -2.53 25.22 6.68
CA GLU A 77 -2.10 24.34 5.58
C GLU A 77 -1.53 25.16 4.41
N SER A 78 -0.57 24.58 3.69
CA SER A 78 0.10 25.19 2.54
C SER A 78 0.83 26.51 2.83
N THR A 79 1.09 26.83 4.11
CA THR A 79 1.85 28.03 4.51
C THR A 79 3.20 27.73 5.16
N SER A 80 3.54 26.46 5.41
CA SER A 80 4.79 26.09 6.07
C SER A 80 6.01 26.70 5.37
N SER A 81 6.82 27.42 6.14
CA SER A 81 8.11 27.96 5.72
C SER A 81 9.26 27.36 6.54
N ILE A 82 9.04 26.20 7.16
CA ILE A 82 10.04 25.56 8.03
C ILE A 82 11.21 25.07 7.15
N PRO A 83 12.46 25.48 7.44
CA PRO A 83 13.61 25.02 6.68
C PRO A 83 13.76 23.50 6.68
N GLU A 84 14.05 22.95 5.50
CA GLU A 84 14.11 21.50 5.23
C GLU A 84 15.21 20.77 6.01
N ASN A 85 16.37 21.42 6.21
CA ASN A 85 17.59 20.79 6.77
C ASN A 85 17.87 21.18 8.23
N ALA A 86 16.83 21.47 9.01
CA ALA A 86 16.99 21.85 10.40
C ALA A 86 17.53 20.69 11.25
N GLY A 87 18.76 20.84 11.78
CA GLY A 87 19.26 19.98 12.84
C GLY A 87 19.73 18.58 12.43
N GLY A 88 19.85 18.29 11.14
CA GLY A 88 20.30 16.98 10.64
C GLY A 88 19.28 15.85 10.80
N ILE A 89 18.00 16.18 11.00
CA ILE A 89 16.88 15.23 11.12
C ILE A 89 15.99 15.34 9.90
N PHE A 90 15.63 14.20 9.33
CA PHE A 90 14.78 14.13 8.15
C PHE A 90 13.39 13.58 8.49
N THR A 91 12.39 14.48 8.46
CA THR A 91 10.98 14.15 8.76
C THR A 91 10.04 14.50 7.61
N GLY A 92 10.57 14.55 6.40
CA GLY A 92 9.84 14.94 5.19
C GLY A 92 9.99 16.42 4.82
N HIS A 93 9.38 16.76 3.69
CA HIS A 93 9.43 18.10 3.10
C HIS A 93 8.03 18.58 2.74
N PRO A 94 7.52 19.65 3.39
CA PRO A 94 8.06 20.31 4.58
C PRO A 94 8.12 19.37 5.81
N PRO A 95 8.93 19.69 6.84
CA PRO A 95 9.08 18.85 8.03
C PRO A 95 7.75 18.45 8.68
N ALA A 96 7.57 17.14 8.88
CA ALA A 96 6.39 16.49 9.45
C ALA A 96 5.04 16.78 8.73
N TYR A 97 5.03 17.60 7.68
CA TYR A 97 3.82 18.19 7.12
C TYR A 97 2.86 17.15 6.54
N ALA A 98 3.38 16.27 5.68
CA ALA A 98 2.59 15.19 5.08
C ALA A 98 2.01 14.25 6.16
N SER A 99 2.83 13.87 7.15
CA SER A 99 2.39 13.04 8.27
C SER A 99 1.35 13.73 9.16
N LEU A 100 1.46 15.05 9.36
CA LEU A 100 0.45 15.85 10.05
C LEU A 100 -0.87 15.90 9.26
N GLN A 101 -0.83 16.01 7.94
CA GLN A 101 -2.05 15.94 7.11
C GLN A 101 -2.69 14.56 7.18
N MET A 102 -1.90 13.49 7.03
CA MET A 102 -2.39 12.11 7.13
C MET A 102 -3.04 11.85 8.50
N ILE A 103 -2.38 12.21 9.60
CA ILE A 103 -2.90 11.96 10.95
C ILE A 103 -4.13 12.84 11.27
N THR A 104 -4.22 14.03 10.67
CA THR A 104 -5.40 14.91 10.73
C THR A 104 -6.58 14.27 10.04
N LYS A 105 -6.40 13.72 8.83
CA LYS A 105 -7.45 12.97 8.13
C LYS A 105 -7.96 11.80 8.98
N VAL A 106 -7.05 11.04 9.61
CA VAL A 106 -7.39 9.94 10.52
C VAL A 106 -8.23 10.44 11.69
N ALA A 107 -7.76 11.47 12.39
CA ALA A 107 -8.47 12.02 13.55
C ALA A 107 -9.85 12.57 13.16
N ASN A 108 -9.96 13.30 12.05
CA ASN A 108 -11.21 13.90 11.58
C ASN A 108 -12.27 12.84 11.27
N VAL A 109 -11.90 11.82 10.48
CA VAL A 109 -12.83 10.76 10.08
C VAL A 109 -13.25 9.92 11.28
N LEU A 110 -12.28 9.45 12.08
CA LEU A 110 -12.59 8.51 13.16
C LEU A 110 -13.24 9.19 14.38
N SER A 111 -13.04 10.50 14.58
CA SER A 111 -13.76 11.26 15.62
C SER A 111 -15.23 11.52 15.28
N SER A 112 -15.59 11.49 14.00
CA SER A 112 -16.98 11.67 13.54
C SER A 112 -17.84 10.42 13.78
N GLY A 113 -17.21 9.30 14.17
CA GLY A 113 -17.86 8.02 14.42
C GLY A 113 -17.21 6.92 13.60
N ILE A 114 -16.99 5.78 14.24
CA ILE A 114 -16.50 4.57 13.59
C ILE A 114 -17.69 3.62 13.42
N PRO A 115 -17.90 3.04 12.23
CA PRO A 115 -18.91 2.00 12.06
C PRO A 115 -18.73 0.87 13.09
N LYS A 116 -19.84 0.37 13.65
CA LYS A 116 -19.80 -0.70 14.66
C LYS A 116 -19.13 -1.97 14.12
N GLU A 117 -19.41 -2.28 12.86
CA GLU A 117 -18.77 -3.36 12.12
C GLU A 117 -17.86 -2.74 11.07
N ARG A 118 -16.60 -3.14 11.09
CA ARG A 118 -15.61 -2.75 10.09
C ARG A 118 -15.16 -3.98 9.37
N GLU A 119 -15.10 -3.88 8.07
CA GLU A 119 -14.53 -4.94 7.26
C GLU A 119 -13.02 -4.95 7.41
N THR A 120 -12.39 -6.06 7.07
CA THR A 120 -10.93 -6.16 7.04
C THR A 120 -10.45 -5.84 5.64
N PHE A 121 -9.47 -4.93 5.55
CA PHE A 121 -8.70 -4.68 4.34
C PHE A 121 -7.25 -5.10 4.63
N ARG A 122 -6.66 -6.00 3.84
CA ARG A 122 -5.33 -6.54 4.17
C ARG A 122 -4.23 -5.91 3.35
N TYR A 123 -3.25 -5.36 4.06
CA TYR A 123 -2.00 -4.85 3.53
C TYR A 123 -0.88 -5.83 3.85
N THR A 124 -0.45 -6.59 2.84
CA THR A 124 0.53 -7.68 3.02
C THR A 124 1.93 -7.24 2.60
N ILE A 125 2.89 -7.39 3.51
CA ILE A 125 4.30 -7.11 3.30
C ILE A 125 5.04 -8.43 3.06
N LEU A 126 5.57 -8.59 1.85
CA LEU A 126 6.40 -9.72 1.44
C LEU A 126 7.88 -9.43 1.71
N ILE A 127 8.59 -10.41 2.27
CA ILE A 127 10.02 -10.29 2.57
C ILE A 127 10.78 -11.51 2.01
N PRO A 128 11.31 -11.46 0.77
CA PRO A 128 12.26 -12.46 0.28
C PRO A 128 13.50 -12.56 1.17
N ASP A 129 14.13 -13.73 1.23
CA ASP A 129 15.28 -13.95 2.11
C ASP A 129 16.59 -13.39 1.53
N SER A 130 16.69 -13.39 0.20
CA SER A 130 17.82 -12.82 -0.51
C SER A 130 17.45 -12.23 -1.87
N ALA A 131 18.41 -11.57 -2.47
CA ALA A 131 18.36 -11.11 -3.83
C ALA A 131 19.73 -11.27 -4.49
N THR A 132 19.75 -11.37 -5.81
CA THR A 132 20.96 -11.51 -6.63
C THR A 132 20.95 -10.48 -7.74
N GLY A 133 22.12 -9.94 -8.08
CA GLY A 133 22.25 -8.96 -9.15
C GLY A 133 23.71 -8.64 -9.41
N TYR A 134 23.96 -7.43 -9.89
CA TYR A 134 25.30 -6.93 -10.18
C TYR A 134 25.59 -5.67 -9.35
N ASP A 135 26.83 -5.56 -8.86
CA ASP A 135 27.38 -4.35 -8.25
C ASP A 135 28.21 -3.60 -9.30
N PRO A 136 27.70 -2.49 -9.86
CA PRO A 136 28.34 -1.79 -10.97
C PRO A 136 29.52 -0.95 -10.49
N SER A 137 30.61 -0.97 -11.27
CA SER A 137 31.81 -0.19 -10.96
C SER A 137 31.82 1.20 -11.62
N ASN A 138 31.02 1.39 -12.67
CA ASN A 138 30.93 2.62 -13.45
C ASN A 138 29.52 2.78 -14.06
N LEU A 139 29.27 3.89 -14.75
CA LEU A 139 27.95 4.19 -15.33
C LEU A 139 27.52 3.15 -16.38
N GLY A 140 28.45 2.73 -17.25
CA GLY A 140 28.15 1.72 -18.26
C GLY A 140 27.73 0.38 -17.62
N ASP A 141 28.39 -0.02 -16.54
CA ASP A 141 27.98 -1.21 -15.79
C ASP A 141 26.55 -1.08 -15.26
N ALA A 142 26.21 0.08 -14.69
CA ALA A 142 24.87 0.37 -14.16
C ALA A 142 23.79 0.37 -15.26
N GLU A 143 24.08 0.97 -16.43
CA GLU A 143 23.12 1.07 -17.55
C GLU A 143 22.87 -0.27 -18.24
N TYR A 144 23.84 -1.18 -18.24
CA TYR A 144 23.75 -2.46 -18.96
C TYR A 144 23.61 -3.68 -18.03
N ASN A 145 23.30 -3.48 -16.75
CA ASN A 145 23.19 -4.55 -15.76
C ASN A 145 24.42 -5.47 -15.73
N LYS A 146 25.60 -4.85 -15.65
CA LYS A 146 26.91 -5.52 -15.55
C LYS A 146 27.61 -5.12 -14.25
N GLY A 147 28.77 -5.70 -14.03
CA GLY A 147 29.59 -5.48 -12.85
C GLY A 147 29.91 -6.79 -12.16
N LYS A 148 30.23 -6.72 -10.86
CA LYS A 148 30.52 -7.90 -10.07
C LYS A 148 29.20 -8.59 -9.69
N PRO A 149 28.99 -9.89 -9.99
CA PRO A 149 27.83 -10.61 -9.49
C PRO A 149 27.83 -10.62 -7.96
N VAL A 150 26.69 -10.29 -7.37
CA VAL A 150 26.51 -10.20 -5.91
C VAL A 150 25.22 -10.89 -5.49
N SER A 151 25.20 -11.34 -4.23
CA SER A 151 24.00 -11.81 -3.57
C SER A 151 23.93 -11.18 -2.18
N TYR A 152 22.81 -10.53 -1.89
CA TYR A 152 22.55 -9.88 -0.62
C TYR A 152 21.37 -10.55 0.08
N ARG A 153 21.48 -10.65 1.40
CA ARG A 153 20.38 -11.09 2.26
C ARG A 153 19.65 -9.87 2.82
N ILE A 154 18.37 -10.04 3.12
CA ILE A 154 17.60 -9.01 3.81
C ILE A 154 18.28 -8.66 5.14
N SER A 155 18.39 -7.36 5.43
CA SER A 155 18.98 -6.89 6.68
C SER A 155 18.26 -7.49 7.89
N PRO A 156 18.98 -8.08 8.86
CA PRO A 156 18.36 -8.65 10.06
C PRO A 156 17.62 -7.60 10.90
N LYS A 157 17.95 -6.31 10.73
CA LYS A 157 17.24 -5.20 11.38
C LYS A 157 15.77 -5.10 10.94
N ILE A 158 15.42 -5.58 9.75
CA ILE A 158 14.02 -5.61 9.29
C ILE A 158 13.19 -6.57 10.15
N ALA A 159 13.75 -7.73 10.53
CA ALA A 159 13.06 -8.72 11.35
C ALA A 159 13.20 -8.48 12.87
N ALA A 160 14.14 -7.63 13.28
CA ALA A 160 14.41 -7.34 14.69
C ALA A 160 13.18 -6.79 15.42
N ASN A 161 13.11 -7.05 16.73
CA ASN A 161 12.05 -6.58 17.63
C ASN A 161 10.63 -6.83 17.09
N GLN A 162 10.40 -8.04 16.56
CA GLN A 162 9.14 -8.42 15.93
C GLN A 162 8.73 -7.47 14.80
N TYR A 163 9.66 -7.21 13.87
CA TYR A 163 9.45 -6.33 12.71
C TYR A 163 9.13 -4.88 13.09
N GLN A 164 9.79 -4.33 14.11
CA GLN A 164 9.53 -2.98 14.60
C GLN A 164 9.68 -1.92 13.50
N VAL A 165 10.71 -2.03 12.66
CA VAL A 165 10.95 -1.09 11.55
C VAL A 165 9.74 -1.04 10.61
N LEU A 166 9.17 -2.19 10.25
CA LEU A 166 8.00 -2.25 9.37
C LEU A 166 6.76 -1.69 10.05
N LYS A 167 6.54 -2.02 11.33
CA LYS A 167 5.40 -1.49 12.11
C LYS A 167 5.44 0.04 12.23
N GLU A 168 6.61 0.60 12.53
CA GLU A 168 6.82 2.06 12.60
C GLU A 168 6.57 2.73 11.25
N SER A 169 7.07 2.11 10.17
CA SER A 169 7.00 2.65 8.81
C SER A 169 5.60 2.64 8.20
N THR A 170 4.75 1.68 8.59
CA THR A 170 3.47 1.42 7.92
C THR A 170 2.24 1.78 8.73
N TRP A 171 2.36 1.98 10.06
CA TRP A 171 1.21 2.22 10.92
C TRP A 171 0.38 3.43 10.47
N LEU A 172 1.00 4.61 10.32
CA LEU A 172 0.26 5.82 9.95
C LEU A 172 -0.41 5.68 8.59
N PHE A 173 0.28 5.05 7.63
CA PHE A 173 -0.26 4.81 6.30
C PHE A 173 -1.46 3.85 6.33
N ALA A 174 -1.43 2.80 7.17
CA ALA A 174 -2.56 1.89 7.35
C ALA A 174 -3.79 2.60 7.97
N GLU A 175 -3.58 3.45 8.99
CA GLU A 175 -4.67 4.26 9.55
C GLU A 175 -5.20 5.27 8.53
N TYR A 176 -4.31 5.87 7.75
CA TYR A 176 -4.67 6.81 6.69
C TYR A 176 -5.51 6.15 5.60
N LEU A 177 -5.14 4.95 5.12
CA LEU A 177 -5.96 4.16 4.19
C LEU A 177 -7.36 3.91 4.76
N SER A 178 -7.46 3.49 6.03
CA SER A 178 -8.75 3.35 6.72
C SER A 178 -9.56 4.65 6.69
N ALA A 179 -8.92 5.80 6.89
CA ALA A 179 -9.59 7.10 6.85
C ALA A 179 -10.01 7.52 5.43
N LEU A 180 -9.26 7.16 4.38
CA LEU A 180 -9.67 7.33 2.99
C LEU A 180 -10.91 6.50 2.64
N PHE A 181 -11.13 5.40 3.36
CA PHE A 181 -12.35 4.59 3.27
C PHE A 181 -13.43 5.00 4.27
N GLU A 182 -13.41 6.26 4.74
CA GLU A 182 -14.39 6.80 5.70
C GLU A 182 -14.51 5.95 6.99
N GLY A 183 -13.44 5.25 7.38
CA GLY A 183 -13.41 4.37 8.55
C GLY A 183 -14.13 3.02 8.37
N GLN A 184 -14.68 2.73 7.19
CA GLN A 184 -15.46 1.51 6.91
C GLN A 184 -14.66 0.22 7.05
N VAL A 185 -13.33 0.29 6.85
CA VAL A 185 -12.46 -0.87 6.98
C VAL A 185 -11.39 -0.64 8.03
N LYS A 186 -10.99 -1.72 8.69
CA LYS A 186 -9.75 -1.80 9.46
C LYS A 186 -8.66 -2.39 8.57
N VAL A 187 -7.60 -1.62 8.37
CA VAL A 187 -6.44 -2.10 7.64
C VAL A 187 -5.60 -2.99 8.57
N ILE A 188 -5.38 -4.23 8.16
CA ILE A 188 -4.54 -5.18 8.89
C ILE A 188 -3.25 -5.37 8.11
N ILE A 189 -2.12 -5.09 8.77
CA ILE A 189 -0.79 -5.36 8.22
C ILE A 189 -0.44 -6.82 8.49
N GLU A 190 -0.13 -7.55 7.44
CA GLU A 190 0.35 -8.92 7.50
C GLU A 190 1.78 -9.00 6.96
N ILE A 191 2.68 -9.67 7.67
CA ILE A 191 4.09 -9.77 7.28
C ILE A 191 4.38 -11.23 6.92
N VAL A 192 4.86 -11.45 5.70
CA VAL A 192 5.09 -12.79 5.15
C VAL A 192 6.55 -12.91 4.67
N PRO A 193 7.43 -13.49 5.51
CA PRO A 193 8.76 -13.89 5.08
C PRO A 193 8.69 -15.04 4.07
N LEU A 194 9.47 -14.95 3.01
CA LEU A 194 9.52 -15.93 1.93
C LEU A 194 10.94 -16.48 1.80
N LYS A 195 11.06 -17.80 1.65
CA LYS A 195 12.33 -18.46 1.31
C LYS A 195 12.49 -18.46 -0.21
N VAL A 196 12.98 -17.34 -0.74
CA VAL A 196 13.14 -17.09 -2.16
C VAL A 196 14.20 -16.02 -2.41
N SER A 197 15.08 -16.30 -3.36
CA SER A 197 16.02 -15.30 -3.88
C SER A 197 15.44 -14.65 -5.14
N LEU A 198 15.38 -13.33 -5.17
CA LEU A 198 14.88 -12.58 -6.32
C LEU A 198 16.04 -11.99 -7.15
N PRO A 199 16.04 -12.15 -8.49
CA PRO A 199 16.95 -11.37 -9.33
C PRO A 199 16.55 -9.88 -9.30
N ILE A 200 17.54 -9.01 -9.14
CA ILE A 200 17.40 -7.56 -9.13
C ILE A 200 18.13 -6.99 -10.33
N GLU A 201 17.48 -6.07 -11.02
CA GLU A 201 18.08 -5.33 -12.12
C GLU A 201 18.04 -3.83 -11.80
N MET A 202 18.98 -3.13 -12.42
CA MET A 202 19.12 -1.69 -12.39
C MET A 202 18.55 -1.12 -13.69
N GLN A 203 17.70 -0.12 -13.57
CA GLN A 203 17.06 0.56 -14.69
C GLN A 203 17.26 2.05 -14.56
N LYS A 204 17.72 2.69 -15.65
CA LYS A 204 17.78 4.15 -15.74
C LYS A 204 16.36 4.68 -15.92
N VAL A 205 15.91 5.56 -15.03
CA VAL A 205 14.52 6.08 -15.04
C VAL A 205 14.42 7.53 -15.47
N ALA A 206 15.45 8.33 -15.22
CA ALA A 206 15.58 9.70 -15.69
C ALA A 206 17.06 10.07 -15.78
N GLU A 207 17.36 11.25 -16.31
CA GLU A 207 18.72 11.78 -16.26
C GLU A 207 19.16 11.91 -14.79
N GLY A 208 20.27 11.26 -14.43
CA GLY A 208 20.78 11.27 -13.06
C GLY A 208 20.16 10.24 -12.09
N ALA A 209 19.23 9.37 -12.52
CA ALA A 209 18.52 8.45 -11.62
C ALA A 209 18.39 7.01 -12.13
N PHE A 210 18.54 6.07 -11.19
CA PHE A 210 18.40 4.63 -11.38
C PHE A 210 17.48 4.02 -10.33
N THR A 211 16.62 3.09 -10.76
CA THR A 211 15.92 2.18 -9.86
C THR A 211 16.63 0.83 -9.83
N SER A 212 16.77 0.22 -8.66
CA SER A 212 17.28 -1.14 -8.50
C SER A 212 16.20 -2.00 -7.84
N ARG A 213 15.53 -2.85 -8.61
CA ARG A 213 14.31 -3.54 -8.16
C ARG A 213 14.11 -4.92 -8.82
N PRO A 214 13.21 -5.76 -8.28
CA PRO A 214 12.82 -7.00 -8.93
C PRO A 214 12.07 -6.73 -10.24
N GLU A 215 12.55 -7.32 -11.34
CA GLU A 215 11.93 -7.19 -12.66
C GLU A 215 10.93 -8.32 -12.95
N GLN A 216 10.34 -8.34 -14.15
CA GLN A 216 9.24 -9.25 -14.52
C GLN A 216 9.50 -10.72 -14.13
N LYS A 217 10.67 -11.29 -14.47
CA LYS A 217 11.02 -12.68 -14.10
C LYS A 217 11.10 -12.89 -12.59
N ALA A 218 11.62 -11.89 -11.86
CA ALA A 218 11.67 -11.93 -10.41
C ALA A 218 10.27 -11.91 -9.80
N MET A 219 9.38 -11.11 -10.37
CA MET A 219 7.97 -11.04 -9.97
C MET A 219 7.24 -12.36 -10.21
N GLU A 220 7.48 -13.02 -11.35
CA GLU A 220 6.93 -14.37 -11.62
C GLU A 220 7.38 -15.38 -10.55
N ILE A 221 8.67 -15.40 -10.22
CA ILE A 221 9.23 -16.26 -9.17
C ILE A 221 8.59 -15.93 -7.81
N LEU A 222 8.49 -14.64 -7.47
CA LEU A 222 7.89 -14.18 -6.21
C LEU A 222 6.46 -14.70 -6.09
N TRP A 223 5.62 -14.47 -7.10
CA TRP A 223 4.21 -14.85 -7.04
C TRP A 223 4.01 -16.36 -7.02
N GLN A 224 4.88 -17.16 -7.63
CA GLN A 224 4.85 -18.62 -7.47
C GLN A 224 5.14 -19.07 -6.03
N LYS A 225 5.86 -18.27 -5.24
CA LYS A 225 6.21 -18.58 -3.85
C LYS A 225 5.22 -18.06 -2.82
N VAL A 226 4.40 -17.06 -3.16
CA VAL A 226 3.34 -16.57 -2.26
C VAL A 226 2.21 -17.61 -2.19
N PRO A 227 1.83 -18.11 -0.99
CA PRO A 227 0.74 -19.07 -0.85
C PRO A 227 -0.60 -18.51 -1.36
N ASN A 228 -1.40 -19.35 -2.01
CA ASN A 228 -2.71 -18.94 -2.54
C ASN A 228 -3.64 -18.39 -1.45
N SER A 229 -3.57 -18.91 -0.22
CA SER A 229 -4.35 -18.41 0.92
C SER A 229 -3.96 -17.00 1.38
N ILE A 230 -2.74 -16.53 1.05
CA ILE A 230 -2.33 -15.13 1.27
C ILE A 230 -2.86 -14.26 0.14
N LYS A 231 -2.68 -14.71 -1.11
CA LYS A 231 -3.20 -14.04 -2.32
C LYS A 231 -4.69 -13.75 -2.24
N GLN A 232 -5.47 -14.76 -1.88
CA GLN A 232 -6.94 -14.70 -1.82
C GLN A 232 -7.49 -13.69 -0.81
N ARG A 233 -6.70 -13.25 0.17
CA ARG A 233 -7.18 -12.33 1.21
C ARG A 233 -6.45 -11.00 1.24
N THR A 234 -5.54 -10.76 0.30
CA THR A 234 -4.74 -9.53 0.25
C THR A 234 -5.33 -8.55 -0.76
N ASP A 235 -5.46 -7.29 -0.35
CA ASP A 235 -5.95 -6.21 -1.21
C ASP A 235 -4.81 -5.29 -1.68
N PHE A 236 -3.76 -5.16 -0.87
CA PHE A 236 -2.63 -4.26 -1.10
C PHE A 236 -1.33 -4.97 -0.75
N TRP A 237 -0.31 -4.82 -1.58
CA TRP A 237 1.01 -5.41 -1.38
C TRP A 237 2.12 -4.40 -1.13
N MET A 238 3.10 -4.81 -0.34
CA MET A 238 4.42 -4.19 -0.25
C MET A 238 5.47 -5.29 -0.37
N LEU A 239 6.53 -5.03 -1.12
CA LEU A 239 7.68 -5.91 -1.24
C LEU A 239 8.90 -5.21 -0.65
N VAL A 240 9.44 -5.80 0.42
CA VAL A 240 10.66 -5.33 1.08
C VAL A 240 11.80 -6.26 0.70
N PHE A 241 12.73 -5.79 -0.12
CA PHE A 241 13.79 -6.62 -0.70
C PHE A 241 15.21 -6.10 -0.35
N PRO A 242 16.26 -6.93 -0.47
CA PRO A 242 17.62 -6.49 -0.17
C PRO A 242 18.12 -5.42 -1.16
N SER A 243 18.64 -4.31 -0.64
CA SER A 243 19.23 -3.21 -1.42
C SER A 243 20.36 -3.71 -2.33
N HIS A 244 20.33 -3.24 -3.58
CA HIS A 244 21.39 -3.43 -4.58
C HIS A 244 21.97 -2.08 -5.02
N LYS A 245 21.96 -1.08 -4.13
CA LYS A 245 22.65 0.19 -4.37
C LYS A 245 24.15 -0.06 -4.57
N PRO A 246 24.79 0.59 -5.56
CA PRO A 246 26.20 0.34 -5.85
C PRO A 246 27.11 0.57 -4.65
N SER A 247 28.14 -0.28 -4.51
CA SER A 247 29.18 -0.05 -3.51
C SER A 247 30.09 1.14 -3.88
N ASN A 248 30.16 1.47 -5.18
CA ASN A 248 30.95 2.59 -5.69
C ASN A 248 30.39 3.95 -5.19
N GLN A 249 31.20 4.66 -4.40
CA GLN A 249 30.81 5.93 -3.79
C GLN A 249 30.74 7.08 -4.80
N GLU A 250 31.58 7.11 -5.83
CA GLU A 250 31.53 8.15 -6.86
C GLU A 250 30.27 8.03 -7.72
N LEU A 251 29.85 6.79 -8.03
CA LEU A 251 28.54 6.55 -8.64
C LEU A 251 27.41 7.07 -7.77
N LYS A 252 27.39 6.71 -6.48
CA LYS A 252 26.33 7.16 -5.55
C LYS A 252 26.32 8.67 -5.30
N LYS A 253 27.45 9.36 -5.44
CA LYS A 253 27.52 10.82 -5.37
C LYS A 253 26.97 11.49 -6.64
N THR A 254 27.17 10.85 -7.79
CA THR A 254 26.81 11.42 -9.10
C THR A 254 25.37 11.11 -9.48
N TYR A 255 24.90 9.91 -9.13
CA TYR A 255 23.59 9.38 -9.53
C TYR A 255 22.77 8.98 -8.33
N TYR A 256 21.47 9.21 -8.44
CA TYR A 256 20.48 8.74 -7.50
C TYR A 256 20.18 7.25 -7.76
N PHE A 257 20.33 6.40 -6.74
CA PHE A 257 19.92 5.00 -6.78
C PHE A 257 18.84 4.74 -5.74
N THR A 258 17.71 4.17 -6.17
CA THR A 258 16.58 3.86 -5.29
C THR A 258 16.02 2.46 -5.54
N GLY A 259 15.63 1.74 -4.49
CA GLY A 259 14.77 0.56 -4.59
C GLY A 259 13.30 0.87 -4.29
N GLY A 260 12.95 2.15 -4.15
CA GLY A 260 11.57 2.61 -3.98
C GLY A 260 10.79 2.68 -5.30
N GLY A 261 9.48 2.43 -5.25
CA GLY A 261 8.56 2.77 -6.33
C GLY A 261 7.20 2.07 -6.27
N MET A 262 6.30 2.43 -7.18
CA MET A 262 4.97 1.86 -7.29
C MET A 262 4.85 0.89 -8.48
N GLY A 263 4.81 -0.40 -8.18
CA GLY A 263 4.52 -1.46 -9.13
C GLY A 263 3.03 -1.85 -9.18
N THR A 264 2.77 -2.97 -9.85
CA THR A 264 1.46 -3.61 -9.91
C THR A 264 1.64 -5.09 -9.61
N ALA A 265 0.81 -5.66 -8.73
CA ALA A 265 0.85 -7.09 -8.44
C ALA A 265 0.21 -7.93 -9.55
N TYR A 266 0.27 -9.25 -9.42
CA TYR A 266 -0.20 -10.20 -10.44
C TYR A 266 -1.68 -10.04 -10.87
N ASN A 267 -2.53 -9.47 -10.01
CA ASN A 267 -3.96 -9.26 -10.27
C ASN A 267 -4.34 -7.78 -10.44
N GLY A 268 -3.37 -6.90 -10.69
CA GLY A 268 -3.63 -5.47 -10.84
C GLY A 268 -3.60 -4.66 -9.54
N SER A 269 -3.51 -5.32 -8.38
CA SER A 269 -3.48 -4.61 -7.08
C SER A 269 -2.24 -3.74 -6.90
N PRO A 270 -2.32 -2.71 -6.03
CA PRO A 270 -1.17 -1.91 -5.65
C PRO A 270 -0.04 -2.79 -5.08
N LEU A 271 1.18 -2.60 -5.61
CA LEU A 271 2.43 -3.12 -5.06
C LEU A 271 3.43 -2.00 -4.79
N ILE A 272 3.64 -1.64 -3.53
CA ILE A 272 4.75 -0.76 -3.15
C ILE A 272 6.04 -1.58 -3.14
N LEU A 273 7.07 -1.09 -3.83
CA LEU A 273 8.41 -1.65 -3.84
C LEU A 273 9.29 -0.80 -2.93
N ILE A 274 10.06 -1.43 -2.05
CA ILE A 274 11.05 -0.73 -1.23
C ILE A 274 12.23 -1.64 -0.92
N ASP A 275 13.45 -1.11 -1.00
CA ASP A 275 14.62 -1.82 -0.50
C ASP A 275 14.78 -1.64 1.03
N ASP A 276 15.44 -2.59 1.68
CA ASP A 276 15.64 -2.56 3.12
C ASP A 276 16.50 -1.38 3.60
N GLU A 277 17.47 -0.91 2.83
CA GLU A 277 18.24 0.29 3.17
C GLU A 277 17.39 1.56 3.13
N PHE A 278 16.39 1.65 2.26
CA PHE A 278 15.46 2.78 2.19
C PHE A 278 14.65 2.89 3.49
N LEU A 279 14.28 1.76 4.10
CA LEU A 279 13.61 1.73 5.40
C LEU A 279 14.56 2.02 6.58
N LEU A 280 15.85 1.77 6.41
CA LEU A 280 16.83 1.81 7.50
C LEU A 280 17.70 3.07 7.49
N ARG A 281 17.80 3.79 6.37
CA ARG A 281 18.78 4.86 6.18
C ARG A 281 18.20 6.06 5.45
N ALA A 282 18.45 7.25 6.01
CA ALA A 282 18.31 8.49 5.29
C ALA A 282 19.32 8.54 4.15
N GLN A 283 18.85 8.95 2.97
CA GLN A 283 19.63 8.97 1.76
C GLN A 283 20.23 10.37 1.52
N PRO A 284 21.41 10.49 0.88
CA PRO A 284 22.08 11.79 0.65
C PRO A 284 21.22 12.86 -0.03
N HIS A 285 20.32 12.46 -0.93
CA HIS A 285 19.46 13.37 -1.70
C HIS A 285 18.35 14.02 -0.84
N PHE A 286 18.15 13.59 0.39
CA PHE A 286 17.22 14.21 1.35
C PHE A 286 17.80 15.48 2.02
N GLY A 287 18.93 16.00 1.54
CA GLY A 287 19.61 17.15 2.16
C GLY A 287 20.29 16.83 3.50
N VAL A 288 20.35 15.54 3.87
CA VAL A 288 21.07 15.03 5.05
C VAL A 288 22.14 14.04 4.61
N ASN A 289 23.23 13.95 5.37
CA ASN A 289 24.23 12.91 5.14
C ASN A 289 23.62 11.51 5.32
N GLU A 290 24.14 10.52 4.59
CA GLU A 290 23.73 9.13 4.73
C GLU A 290 23.89 8.68 6.19
N LYS A 291 22.77 8.33 6.84
CA LYS A 291 22.75 7.89 8.24
C LYS A 291 21.65 6.88 8.47
N SER A 292 21.76 6.10 9.55
CA SER A 292 20.64 5.26 9.97
C SER A 292 19.48 6.15 10.40
N PHE A 293 18.28 5.81 9.96
CA PHE A 293 17.08 6.42 10.52
C PHE A 293 16.94 6.04 11.98
N ASP A 294 16.49 7.00 12.80
CA ASP A 294 15.89 6.68 14.08
C ASP A 294 14.38 6.34 13.93
N SER A 295 13.73 6.03 15.05
CA SER A 295 12.29 5.69 15.08
C SER A 295 11.40 6.88 14.70
N LEU A 296 11.78 8.10 15.10
CA LEU A 296 11.02 9.32 14.83
C LEU A 296 11.02 9.62 13.33
N GLU A 297 12.19 9.61 12.70
CA GLU A 297 12.34 9.84 11.26
C GLU A 297 11.56 8.81 10.45
N ARG A 298 11.65 7.52 10.82
CA ARG A 298 10.87 6.47 10.15
C ARG A 298 9.36 6.72 10.25
N ARG A 299 8.87 7.03 11.45
CA ARG A 299 7.43 7.26 11.71
C ARG A 299 6.88 8.47 10.96
N LEU A 300 7.72 9.47 10.66
CA LEU A 300 7.30 10.71 10.01
C LEU A 300 7.53 10.72 8.50
N TYR A 301 8.64 10.16 8.03
CA TYR A 301 8.99 10.22 6.61
C TYR A 301 8.48 9.03 5.80
N ILE A 302 8.62 7.79 6.30
CA ILE A 302 8.25 6.63 5.48
C ILE A 302 6.76 6.62 5.11
N PRO A 303 5.80 7.01 5.98
CA PRO A 303 4.41 7.15 5.57
C PRO A 303 4.18 8.15 4.44
N GLN A 304 4.96 9.23 4.35
CA GLN A 304 4.91 10.18 3.23
C GLN A 304 5.32 9.47 1.92
N PHE A 305 6.39 8.69 1.94
CA PHE A 305 6.79 7.88 0.80
C PHE A 305 5.69 6.88 0.40
N LEU A 306 5.10 6.17 1.36
CA LEU A 306 4.00 5.22 1.07
C LEU A 306 2.76 5.93 0.50
N GLN A 307 2.45 7.13 0.98
CA GLN A 307 1.40 7.98 0.42
C GLN A 307 1.71 8.34 -1.04
N HIS A 308 2.94 8.79 -1.32
CA HIS A 308 3.40 9.12 -2.67
C HIS A 308 3.21 7.94 -3.63
N GLU A 309 3.72 6.75 -3.27
CA GLU A 309 3.58 5.56 -4.11
C GLU A 309 2.11 5.14 -4.29
N PHE A 310 1.30 5.25 -3.25
CA PHE A 310 -0.13 4.94 -3.37
C PHE A 310 -0.83 5.84 -4.38
N PHE A 311 -0.56 7.14 -4.40
CA PHE A 311 -1.19 8.05 -5.35
C PHE A 311 -0.69 7.84 -6.79
N HIS A 312 0.54 7.36 -7.01
CA HIS A 312 0.96 6.83 -8.33
C HIS A 312 0.04 5.71 -8.82
N HIS A 313 -0.37 4.79 -7.93
CA HIS A 313 -1.31 3.75 -8.31
C HIS A 313 -2.66 4.34 -8.69
N ILE A 314 -3.18 5.28 -7.88
CA ILE A 314 -4.49 5.88 -8.12
C ILE A 314 -4.53 6.60 -9.46
N TYR A 315 -3.56 7.46 -9.74
CA TYR A 315 -3.61 8.31 -10.92
C TYR A 315 -3.42 7.56 -12.23
N ARG A 316 -2.54 6.55 -12.23
CA ARG A 316 -2.29 5.69 -13.38
C ARG A 316 -3.45 4.78 -13.71
N ASN A 317 -4.13 4.21 -12.71
CA ASN A 317 -5.15 3.18 -12.93
C ASN A 317 -6.58 3.74 -13.00
N TYR A 318 -6.84 4.90 -12.42
CA TYR A 318 -8.17 5.54 -12.42
C TYR A 318 -8.13 6.87 -13.16
N THR A 319 -7.80 6.78 -14.45
CA THR A 319 -7.63 7.93 -15.35
C THR A 319 -8.89 8.79 -15.51
N GLU A 320 -10.06 8.26 -15.16
CA GLU A 320 -11.32 9.00 -15.12
C GLU A 320 -11.27 10.23 -14.19
N PHE A 321 -10.40 10.23 -13.18
CA PHE A 321 -10.22 11.38 -12.29
C PHE A 321 -9.45 12.53 -12.92
N LYS A 322 -8.73 12.27 -14.02
CA LYS A 322 -7.93 13.25 -14.78
C LYS A 322 -6.92 14.00 -13.91
N LEU A 323 -6.22 13.26 -13.06
CA LEU A 323 -5.24 13.78 -12.09
C LEU A 323 -3.79 13.64 -12.56
N GLU A 324 -3.52 12.77 -13.54
CA GLU A 324 -2.19 12.61 -14.12
C GLU A 324 -2.32 12.27 -15.61
N ALA A 325 -1.94 13.20 -16.48
CA ALA A 325 -1.81 12.93 -17.92
C ALA A 325 -0.38 12.48 -18.27
N LYS A 326 0.62 12.92 -17.49
CA LYS A 326 2.02 12.54 -17.61
C LYS A 326 2.59 12.19 -16.24
N GLY A 327 3.49 11.20 -16.22
CA GLY A 327 4.22 10.77 -15.03
C GLY A 327 4.75 11.94 -14.20
N HIS A 328 4.41 11.98 -12.91
CA HIS A 328 4.85 12.97 -11.93
C HIS A 328 4.49 14.43 -12.26
N GLN A 329 3.49 14.69 -13.12
CA GLN A 329 3.18 16.07 -13.53
C GLN A 329 2.83 16.99 -12.34
N TRP A 330 2.30 16.46 -11.25
CA TRP A 330 1.93 17.25 -10.06
C TRP A 330 3.13 17.84 -9.32
N HIS A 331 4.38 17.49 -9.63
CA HIS A 331 5.51 18.27 -9.14
C HIS A 331 5.54 19.69 -9.72
N ASP A 332 4.94 19.89 -10.90
CA ASP A 332 4.72 21.21 -11.47
C ASP A 332 3.34 21.73 -11.02
N ARG A 333 3.36 22.73 -10.13
CA ARG A 333 2.14 23.39 -9.63
C ARG A 333 1.27 24.01 -10.72
N SER A 334 1.86 24.39 -11.86
CA SER A 334 1.13 24.96 -12.99
C SER A 334 0.28 23.93 -13.73
N SER A 335 0.59 22.64 -13.58
CA SER A 335 -0.17 21.53 -14.16
C SER A 335 -1.42 21.16 -13.35
N TRP A 336 -1.55 21.65 -12.12
CA TRP A 336 -2.62 21.27 -11.21
C TRP A 336 -3.98 21.78 -11.72
N PRO A 337 -5.08 21.08 -11.41
CA PRO A 337 -6.42 21.63 -11.62
C PRO A 337 -6.55 23.02 -10.98
N LYS A 338 -7.22 23.94 -11.68
CA LYS A 338 -7.34 25.35 -11.25
C LYS A 338 -8.03 25.51 -9.90
N ASP A 339 -8.90 24.57 -9.54
CA ASP A 339 -9.60 24.54 -8.27
C ASP A 339 -8.72 24.05 -7.12
N PHE A 340 -7.52 23.54 -7.38
CA PHE A 340 -6.58 23.15 -6.34
C PHE A 340 -5.83 24.39 -5.84
N VAL A 341 -5.74 24.56 -4.52
CA VAL A 341 -5.20 25.78 -3.89
C VAL A 341 -3.91 25.52 -3.10
N GLY A 342 -3.59 24.26 -2.84
CA GLY A 342 -2.41 23.84 -2.11
C GLY A 342 -1.11 24.18 -2.81
N LYS A 343 0.00 23.88 -2.13
CA LYS A 343 1.36 24.18 -2.60
C LYS A 343 2.31 22.99 -2.57
N PHE A 344 2.09 22.07 -1.63
CA PHE A 344 2.96 20.92 -1.44
C PHE A 344 2.35 19.67 -2.05
N GLU A 345 3.18 18.69 -2.40
CA GLU A 345 2.71 17.43 -2.97
C GLU A 345 1.61 16.74 -2.15
N SER A 346 1.72 16.72 -0.82
CA SER A 346 0.66 16.14 0.02
C SER A 346 -0.65 16.93 -0.01
N ASP A 347 -0.62 18.24 -0.33
CA ASP A 347 -1.85 19.01 -0.60
C ASP A 347 -2.51 18.52 -1.88
N TYR A 348 -1.74 18.22 -2.92
CA TYR A 348 -2.27 17.65 -4.17
C TYR A 348 -3.02 16.35 -3.91
N TYR A 349 -2.47 15.50 -3.05
CA TYR A 349 -3.06 14.22 -2.67
C TYR A 349 -4.36 14.38 -1.90
N GLN A 350 -4.35 15.27 -0.90
CA GLN A 350 -5.52 15.58 -0.11
C GLN A 350 -6.64 16.20 -0.97
N GLU A 351 -6.31 17.17 -1.82
CA GLU A 351 -7.27 17.81 -2.72
C GLU A 351 -7.77 16.86 -3.81
N SER A 352 -6.90 16.02 -4.37
CA SER A 352 -7.27 14.92 -5.27
C SER A 352 -8.32 14.02 -4.63
N PHE A 353 -8.08 13.62 -3.38
CA PHE A 353 -9.03 12.79 -2.67
C PHE A 353 -10.36 13.52 -2.45
N GLU A 354 -10.35 14.68 -1.79
CA GLU A 354 -11.58 15.36 -1.40
C GLU A 354 -12.42 15.86 -2.59
N LYS A 355 -11.76 16.30 -3.67
CA LYS A 355 -12.45 16.94 -4.80
C LYS A 355 -12.80 15.98 -5.92
N ARG A 356 -12.07 14.87 -6.08
CA ARG A 356 -12.27 13.94 -7.20
C ARG A 356 -12.58 12.50 -6.77
N ILE A 357 -11.88 11.96 -5.79
CA ILE A 357 -11.92 10.51 -5.53
C ILE A 357 -12.96 10.12 -4.49
N ARG A 358 -13.18 10.94 -3.45
CA ARG A 358 -14.03 10.62 -2.30
C ARG A 358 -15.46 10.23 -2.69
N ARG A 359 -15.98 10.79 -3.78
CA ARG A 359 -17.35 10.58 -4.30
C ARG A 359 -17.37 9.74 -5.57
N ALA A 360 -16.31 8.98 -5.83
CA ALA A 360 -16.26 8.10 -6.98
C ALA A 360 -17.36 7.03 -6.91
N GLU A 361 -17.91 6.68 -8.07
CA GLU A 361 -18.85 5.57 -8.23
C GLU A 361 -18.31 4.61 -9.30
N PRO A 362 -18.01 3.34 -8.96
CA PRO A 362 -18.01 2.76 -7.61
C PRO A 362 -17.01 3.45 -6.66
N SER A 363 -17.25 3.32 -5.35
CA SER A 363 -16.41 3.92 -4.30
C SER A 363 -14.92 3.51 -4.43
N LEU A 364 -14.01 4.33 -3.88
CA LEU A 364 -12.58 4.00 -3.84
C LEU A 364 -12.32 2.65 -3.15
N LEU A 365 -13.05 2.36 -2.07
CA LEU A 365 -12.94 1.06 -1.39
C LEU A 365 -13.28 -0.08 -2.33
N SER A 366 -14.39 0.04 -3.08
CA SER A 366 -14.78 -0.96 -4.08
C SER A 366 -13.71 -1.12 -5.16
N LYS A 367 -13.15 0.00 -5.65
CA LYS A 367 -12.12 0.01 -6.68
C LYS A 367 -10.81 -0.65 -6.22
N LEU A 368 -10.50 -0.60 -4.92
CA LEU A 368 -9.28 -1.15 -4.33
C LEU A 368 -9.45 -2.55 -3.72
N ARG A 369 -10.59 -3.23 -3.95
CA ARG A 369 -10.76 -4.63 -3.57
C ARG A 369 -10.21 -5.56 -4.64
N PHE A 370 -9.06 -6.14 -4.34
CA PHE A 370 -8.36 -7.07 -5.22
C PHE A 370 -8.28 -8.49 -4.67
N GLN A 371 -8.78 -8.76 -3.47
CA GLN A 371 -8.87 -10.12 -2.95
C GLN A 371 -9.55 -11.06 -3.96
N GLU A 372 -8.93 -12.20 -4.27
CA GLU A 372 -9.56 -13.23 -5.12
C GLU A 372 -10.78 -13.84 -4.40
N PRO A 373 -11.74 -14.47 -5.11
CA PRO A 373 -12.85 -15.13 -4.45
C PRO A 373 -12.33 -16.30 -3.61
N SER A 374 -12.87 -16.44 -2.39
CA SER A 374 -12.53 -17.58 -1.53
C SER A 374 -13.16 -18.86 -2.07
N LYS A 375 -12.72 -20.02 -1.55
CA LYS A 375 -13.32 -21.31 -1.90
C LYS A 375 -14.82 -21.34 -1.59
N GLU A 376 -15.24 -20.69 -0.51
CA GLU A 376 -16.64 -20.59 -0.11
C GLU A 376 -17.46 -19.76 -1.09
N VAL A 377 -16.89 -18.65 -1.61
CA VAL A 377 -17.55 -17.86 -2.67
C VAL A 377 -17.71 -18.71 -3.92
N TRP A 378 -16.65 -19.38 -4.37
CA TRP A 378 -16.73 -20.26 -5.55
C TRP A 378 -17.74 -21.39 -5.37
N SER A 379 -17.73 -22.05 -4.21
CA SER A 379 -18.65 -23.17 -3.91
C SER A 379 -20.11 -22.73 -3.75
N SER A 380 -20.39 -21.44 -3.61
CA SER A 380 -21.75 -20.90 -3.51
C SER A 380 -22.41 -20.64 -4.86
N LEU A 381 -21.61 -20.54 -5.94
CA LEU A 381 -22.14 -20.32 -7.27
C LEU A 381 -22.92 -21.54 -7.76
N GLN A 382 -24.12 -21.30 -8.27
CA GLN A 382 -24.91 -22.33 -8.94
C GLN A 382 -24.45 -22.47 -10.40
N SER A 383 -24.56 -23.65 -10.99
CA SER A 383 -24.24 -23.87 -12.42
C SER A 383 -24.97 -22.88 -13.34
N ASP A 384 -26.23 -22.55 -13.00
CA ASP A 384 -27.05 -21.56 -13.72
C ASP A 384 -26.40 -20.18 -13.82
N SER A 385 -25.52 -19.81 -12.88
CA SER A 385 -24.78 -18.53 -12.91
C SER A 385 -23.78 -18.47 -14.08
N MET A 386 -23.33 -19.62 -14.58
CA MET A 386 -22.37 -19.75 -15.68
C MET A 386 -23.05 -19.84 -17.04
N ILE A 387 -24.31 -20.30 -17.09
CA ILE A 387 -25.11 -20.41 -18.32
C ILE A 387 -25.42 -19.01 -18.85
N GLY A 388 -25.30 -18.84 -20.17
CA GLY A 388 -25.63 -17.58 -20.84
C GLY A 388 -24.72 -17.26 -22.03
N GLN A 389 -24.96 -16.12 -22.65
CA GLN A 389 -24.19 -15.63 -23.79
C GLN A 389 -22.98 -14.81 -23.32
N TYR A 390 -21.89 -14.93 -24.04
CA TYR A 390 -20.64 -14.24 -23.79
C TYR A 390 -20.05 -13.68 -25.08
N VAL A 391 -19.39 -12.52 -24.97
CA VAL A 391 -18.74 -11.85 -26.10
C VAL A 391 -17.35 -11.36 -25.71
N ARG A 392 -16.35 -11.65 -26.56
CA ARG A 392 -15.01 -11.09 -26.45
C ARG A 392 -15.03 -9.60 -26.79
N GLU A 393 -14.29 -8.78 -26.06
CA GLU A 393 -14.15 -7.36 -26.37
C GLU A 393 -12.73 -7.03 -26.88
N PRO A 394 -12.55 -6.53 -28.12
CA PRO A 394 -13.57 -6.28 -29.15
C PRO A 394 -14.08 -7.59 -29.81
N GLU A 395 -15.25 -7.54 -30.43
CA GLU A 395 -15.75 -8.63 -31.27
C GLU A 395 -15.17 -8.49 -32.69
N GLU A 396 -14.62 -9.57 -33.26
CA GLU A 396 -13.96 -9.52 -34.58
C GLU A 396 -14.45 -10.60 -35.55
N ASN A 397 -14.93 -11.73 -35.04
CA ASN A 397 -15.43 -12.85 -35.85
C ASN A 397 -16.34 -13.77 -35.00
N ASP A 398 -16.97 -14.74 -35.67
CA ASP A 398 -17.97 -15.65 -35.08
C ASP A 398 -17.42 -16.60 -33.99
N TRP A 399 -16.11 -16.64 -33.76
CA TRP A 399 -15.52 -17.37 -32.61
C TRP A 399 -15.59 -16.56 -31.31
N HIS A 400 -15.70 -15.24 -31.41
CA HIS A 400 -15.66 -14.31 -30.28
C HIS A 400 -16.99 -14.17 -29.55
N ARG A 401 -18.05 -14.79 -30.09
CA ARG A 401 -19.37 -14.83 -29.48
C ARG A 401 -19.79 -16.28 -29.31
N GLY A 402 -20.28 -16.61 -28.12
CA GLY A 402 -20.78 -17.94 -27.85
C GLY A 402 -21.58 -18.03 -26.56
N THR A 403 -22.15 -19.20 -26.33
CA THR A 403 -23.06 -19.48 -25.24
C THR A 403 -22.52 -20.64 -24.42
N ILE A 404 -22.54 -20.49 -23.10
CA ILE A 404 -22.42 -21.64 -22.20
C ILE A 404 -23.83 -22.20 -22.00
N VAL A 405 -24.03 -23.46 -22.37
CA VAL A 405 -25.30 -24.19 -22.23
C VAL A 405 -25.10 -25.42 -21.36
N GLU A 406 -26.16 -25.89 -20.72
CA GLU A 406 -26.17 -27.16 -20.00
C GLU A 406 -27.01 -28.18 -20.75
N ASP A 407 -26.45 -29.37 -20.97
CA ASP A 407 -27.13 -30.53 -21.51
C ASP A 407 -26.84 -31.73 -20.60
N SER A 408 -27.89 -32.32 -20.03
CA SER A 408 -27.79 -33.51 -19.18
C SER A 408 -26.76 -33.36 -18.04
N SER A 409 -26.80 -32.22 -17.35
CA SER A 409 -25.86 -31.82 -16.28
C SER A 409 -24.40 -31.67 -16.72
N THR A 410 -24.16 -31.49 -18.01
CA THR A 410 -22.84 -31.22 -18.58
C THR A 410 -22.84 -29.85 -19.25
N LEU A 411 -21.86 -29.02 -18.91
CA LEU A 411 -21.67 -27.71 -19.53
C LEU A 411 -20.99 -27.85 -20.90
N TYR A 412 -21.44 -27.04 -21.86
CA TYR A 412 -20.85 -26.91 -23.18
C TYR A 412 -20.66 -25.45 -23.53
N TRP A 413 -19.58 -25.16 -24.24
CA TRP A 413 -19.43 -23.91 -24.97
C TRP A 413 -19.85 -24.12 -26.42
N GLU A 414 -20.63 -23.20 -26.96
CA GLU A 414 -21.05 -23.15 -28.37
C GLU A 414 -20.79 -21.75 -28.94
N ASN A 415 -19.93 -21.61 -29.94
CA ASN A 415 -19.71 -20.33 -30.61
C ASN A 415 -20.54 -20.17 -31.90
N GLU A 416 -20.65 -18.95 -32.40
CA GLU A 416 -21.39 -18.65 -33.64
C GLU A 416 -20.73 -19.22 -34.91
N ALA A 417 -19.45 -19.58 -34.84
CA ALA A 417 -18.77 -20.37 -35.87
C ALA A 417 -19.23 -21.84 -35.93
N GLY A 418 -20.16 -22.25 -35.06
CA GLY A 418 -20.75 -23.59 -35.04
C GLY A 418 -19.90 -24.65 -34.33
N VAL A 419 -18.91 -24.24 -33.55
CA VAL A 419 -18.01 -25.13 -32.81
C VAL A 419 -18.51 -25.31 -31.38
N ARG A 420 -18.59 -26.57 -30.94
CA ARG A 420 -19.02 -26.97 -29.59
C ARG A 420 -17.98 -27.85 -28.91
N TRP A 421 -17.72 -27.63 -27.63
CA TRP A 421 -16.91 -28.53 -26.80
C TRP A 421 -17.37 -28.54 -25.33
N ARG A 422 -16.97 -29.59 -24.60
CA ARG A 422 -17.37 -29.79 -23.21
C ARG A 422 -16.56 -28.90 -22.27
N LEU A 423 -17.22 -28.45 -21.21
CA LEU A 423 -16.63 -27.76 -20.07
C LEU A 423 -16.88 -28.56 -18.79
N THR A 424 -15.88 -28.60 -17.91
CA THR A 424 -15.96 -29.20 -16.57
C THR A 424 -15.57 -28.16 -15.54
N ASP A 425 -16.49 -27.81 -14.64
CA ASP A 425 -16.18 -26.91 -13.53
C ASP A 425 -15.28 -27.59 -12.51
N ASN A 426 -14.17 -26.95 -12.14
CA ASN A 426 -13.28 -27.42 -11.09
C ASN A 426 -13.69 -26.95 -9.68
N ASN A 427 -14.75 -26.16 -9.54
CA ASN A 427 -15.21 -25.49 -8.31
C ASN A 427 -14.17 -24.53 -7.70
N GLU A 428 -13.21 -24.10 -8.50
CA GLU A 428 -12.13 -23.17 -8.11
C GLU A 428 -12.04 -21.99 -9.09
N GLY A 429 -13.14 -21.71 -9.80
CA GLY A 429 -13.25 -20.58 -10.72
C GLY A 429 -12.70 -20.84 -12.12
N GLU A 430 -12.50 -22.10 -12.51
CA GLU A 430 -12.14 -22.44 -13.88
C GLU A 430 -13.08 -23.49 -14.48
N LEU A 431 -13.50 -23.25 -15.73
CA LEU A 431 -14.14 -24.26 -16.55
C LEU A 431 -13.08 -24.92 -17.44
N ILE A 432 -12.74 -26.16 -17.11
CA ILE A 432 -11.74 -26.95 -17.82
C ILE A 432 -12.35 -27.47 -19.12
N LYS A 433 -11.68 -27.19 -20.24
CA LYS A 433 -12.06 -27.72 -21.55
C LYS A 433 -11.66 -29.18 -21.69
N ASP A 434 -12.34 -29.90 -22.58
CA ASP A 434 -11.95 -31.25 -22.97
C ASP A 434 -11.00 -31.28 -24.18
N GLU A 435 -10.67 -32.49 -24.62
CA GLU A 435 -9.87 -32.78 -25.83
C GLU A 435 -10.57 -32.40 -27.15
N GLY A 436 -11.89 -32.19 -27.13
CA GLY A 436 -12.70 -31.89 -28.32
C GLY A 436 -12.59 -30.44 -28.82
N THR A 437 -11.92 -29.57 -28.06
CA THR A 437 -11.71 -28.17 -28.45
C THR A 437 -10.58 -28.00 -29.48
N PRO A 438 -10.73 -27.10 -30.49
CA PRO A 438 -9.64 -26.72 -31.40
C PRO A 438 -8.41 -26.13 -30.68
N TYR A 439 -8.59 -25.71 -29.43
CA TYR A 439 -7.57 -25.13 -28.59
C TYR A 439 -6.93 -26.16 -27.65
N TYR A 440 -7.02 -27.48 -27.91
CA TYR A 440 -6.54 -28.50 -26.96
C TYR A 440 -5.07 -28.26 -26.53
N GLU A 441 -4.22 -28.10 -27.54
CA GLU A 441 -2.76 -27.93 -27.42
C GLU A 441 -2.33 -26.49 -27.12
N TYR A 442 -3.26 -25.53 -27.06
CA TYR A 442 -2.91 -24.11 -26.85
C TYR A 442 -2.52 -23.87 -25.38
N PRO A 443 -1.29 -23.37 -25.08
CA PRO A 443 -0.81 -23.22 -23.71
C PRO A 443 -1.63 -22.25 -22.85
N LEU A 444 -2.14 -21.17 -23.47
CA LEU A 444 -2.91 -20.11 -22.81
C LEU A 444 -4.42 -20.34 -22.82
N GLY A 445 -4.88 -21.36 -23.53
CA GLY A 445 -6.30 -21.68 -23.68
C GLY A 445 -6.79 -22.79 -22.76
N LYS A 446 -6.06 -23.18 -21.69
CA LYS A 446 -6.36 -24.42 -20.93
C LYS A 446 -7.73 -24.49 -20.28
N SER A 447 -8.31 -23.36 -19.91
CA SER A 447 -9.59 -23.26 -19.21
C SER A 447 -10.21 -21.88 -19.44
N PHE A 448 -11.51 -21.75 -19.18
CA PHE A 448 -12.15 -20.45 -19.01
C PHE A 448 -11.99 -20.04 -17.55
N LYS A 449 -11.25 -18.97 -17.30
CA LYS A 449 -11.07 -18.44 -15.94
C LYS A 449 -12.21 -17.50 -15.61
N LEU A 450 -13.16 -17.97 -14.82
CA LEU A 450 -14.37 -17.24 -14.45
C LEU A 450 -14.03 -15.96 -13.70
N LYS A 451 -14.85 -14.93 -13.92
CA LYS A 451 -14.80 -13.65 -13.21
C LYS A 451 -16.16 -13.40 -12.59
N ILE A 452 -16.22 -13.37 -11.27
CA ILE A 452 -17.45 -13.07 -10.53
C ILE A 452 -17.69 -11.56 -10.54
N LYS A 453 -18.95 -11.15 -10.73
CA LYS A 453 -19.40 -9.77 -10.66
C LYS A 453 -19.26 -9.26 -9.23
N ARG A 454 -18.72 -8.06 -9.08
CA ARG A 454 -18.69 -7.35 -7.79
C ARG A 454 -19.83 -6.35 -7.71
N ASP A 455 -20.40 -6.19 -6.52
CA ASP A 455 -21.36 -5.13 -6.23
C ASP A 455 -20.67 -3.75 -6.06
N ASN A 456 -21.46 -2.71 -5.80
CA ASN A 456 -20.96 -1.34 -5.62
C ASN A 456 -20.07 -1.15 -4.37
N SER A 457 -20.06 -2.13 -3.45
CA SER A 457 -19.15 -2.18 -2.30
C SER A 457 -17.84 -2.93 -2.61
N GLY A 458 -17.76 -3.53 -3.79
CA GLY A 458 -16.67 -4.36 -4.27
C GLY A 458 -16.70 -5.78 -3.71
N LYS A 459 -17.82 -6.22 -3.12
CA LYS A 459 -18.00 -7.60 -2.67
C LYS A 459 -18.43 -8.47 -3.83
N TYR A 460 -18.05 -9.74 -3.79
CA TYR A 460 -18.49 -10.72 -4.79
C TYR A 460 -20.00 -10.97 -4.66
N SER A 461 -20.68 -10.96 -5.79
CA SER A 461 -22.06 -11.41 -5.93
C SER A 461 -22.12 -12.90 -6.26
N ASP A 462 -23.33 -13.41 -6.47
CA ASP A 462 -23.62 -14.76 -6.97
C ASP A 462 -23.66 -14.83 -8.51
N GLN A 463 -23.27 -13.75 -9.21
CA GLN A 463 -23.33 -13.64 -10.67
C GLN A 463 -21.94 -13.67 -11.31
N ILE A 464 -21.85 -14.29 -12.48
CA ILE A 464 -20.66 -14.24 -13.34
C ILE A 464 -20.68 -12.97 -14.20
N ASP A 465 -19.60 -12.19 -14.13
CA ASP A 465 -19.32 -11.02 -14.98
C ASP A 465 -18.83 -11.45 -16.37
N GLY A 466 -18.05 -12.53 -16.42
CA GLY A 466 -17.45 -13.04 -17.65
C GLY A 466 -16.39 -14.11 -17.36
N PHE A 467 -15.52 -14.36 -18.33
CA PHE A 467 -14.34 -15.19 -18.15
C PHE A 467 -13.17 -14.72 -19.01
N TYR A 468 -11.96 -15.12 -18.64
CA TYR A 468 -10.79 -14.98 -19.49
C TYR A 468 -10.49 -16.29 -20.21
N PHE A 469 -10.27 -16.22 -21.52
CA PHE A 469 -9.86 -17.34 -22.35
C PHE A 469 -8.78 -16.89 -23.33
N ASN A 470 -7.68 -17.63 -23.39
CA ASN A 470 -6.52 -17.29 -24.25
C ASN A 470 -5.95 -15.87 -24.02
N GLY A 471 -6.05 -15.36 -22.79
CA GLY A 471 -5.61 -14.00 -22.42
C GLY A 471 -6.62 -12.90 -22.74
N GLU A 472 -7.78 -13.24 -23.30
CA GLU A 472 -8.80 -12.30 -23.74
C GLU A 472 -10.03 -12.39 -22.84
N TYR A 473 -10.69 -11.25 -22.61
CA TYR A 473 -11.87 -11.19 -21.75
C TYR A 473 -13.15 -11.37 -22.56
N TYR A 474 -13.98 -12.32 -22.12
CA TYR A 474 -15.32 -12.60 -22.62
C TYR A 474 -16.33 -12.13 -21.58
N ARG A 475 -17.05 -11.05 -21.87
CA ARG A 475 -18.07 -10.50 -20.97
C ARG A 475 -19.38 -11.26 -21.12
N LYS A 476 -20.07 -11.54 -20.01
CA LYS A 476 -21.42 -12.10 -20.04
C LYS A 476 -22.41 -11.03 -20.55
N ILE A 477 -23.30 -11.42 -21.45
CA ILE A 477 -24.40 -10.59 -21.94
C ILE A 477 -25.60 -10.87 -21.05
N GLU A 478 -26.22 -9.80 -20.53
CA GLU A 478 -27.46 -9.87 -19.74
C GLU A 478 -28.69 -10.16 -20.63
#